data_AF-A0A535KR20-F1
#
_entry.id   AF-A0A535KR20-F1
#
_cell.length_a   1.000
_cell.length_b   1.000
_cell.length_c   1.000
_cell.angle_alpha   90.00
_cell.angle_beta   90.00
_cell.angle_gamma   90.00
#
_symmetry.space_group_name_H-M   'P 1'
#
loop_
_entity.id
_entity.type
_entity.pdbx_description
1 polymer ?
#
loop_
_entity_poly.entity_id
_entity_poly.type
_entity_poly.pdbx_seq_one_letter_code
_entity_poly.pdbx_strand_id
1 'polypeptide(L)'
;MGARLTGAFAFAAIFSLSAAPLMPRTAAAAEPSGSMLCASGPLHLAAAECTDTRVVSGVAFYYQDHPLSCEEASMSMALTHQGIALSQDQILSDLGADSRPMYVDQAGLVHWGNPYETFVGNVDGNESDYTGFGTYYPPLVRVAKAHGARILAYGSMSALTIYERVLAGHPVVAFATWDWLWHPRHDYISFDGRSIPDQRSHPRSVLDQQERV
;
A
#
# COMPACT_ATOMS: atom_id res chain seq x y z
N MET A 1 20.10 -21.70 11.52
CA MET A 1 20.23 -20.72 10.42
C MET A 1 19.00 -20.85 9.54
N GLY A 2 18.37 -19.73 9.20
CA GLY A 2 17.12 -19.69 8.44
C GLY A 2 16.45 -18.34 8.67
N ALA A 3 16.74 -17.38 7.81
CA ALA A 3 16.16 -16.04 7.90
C ALA A 3 14.65 -16.13 7.63
N ARG A 4 13.84 -15.64 8.56
CA ARG A 4 12.41 -15.40 8.35
C ARG A 4 12.26 -13.91 8.05
N LEU A 5 12.11 -13.59 6.77
CA LEU A 5 11.79 -12.25 6.32
C LEU A 5 10.29 -12.02 6.54
N THR A 6 9.95 -11.24 7.56
CA THR A 6 8.64 -10.60 7.69
C THR A 6 8.49 -9.55 6.59
N GLY A 7 7.27 -9.29 6.12
CA GLY A 7 7.07 -8.60 4.83
C GLY A 7 5.83 -7.73 4.71
N ALA A 8 5.57 -7.32 3.46
CA ALA A 8 4.76 -6.15 3.12
C ALA A 8 3.25 -6.43 2.99
N PHE A 9 2.46 -5.37 3.23
CA PHE A 9 0.99 -5.20 3.24
C PHE A 9 0.30 -5.32 1.73
N ALA A 10 -0.73 -4.76 0.93
CA ALA A 10 -2.03 -3.99 0.50
C ALA A 10 -2.81 -2.67 1.00
N PHE A 11 -2.44 -1.42 0.61
CA PHE A 11 -3.10 -0.12 0.97
C PHE A 11 -2.98 0.89 -0.17
N ALA A 12 -4.11 1.37 -0.69
CA ALA A 12 -4.08 2.15 -1.92
C ALA A 12 -3.79 3.64 -1.72
N ALA A 13 -2.50 4.02 -1.69
CA ALA A 13 -2.09 5.30 -2.27
C ALA A 13 -2.14 5.14 -3.81
N ILE A 14 -3.04 5.88 -4.46
CA ILE A 14 -3.33 5.72 -5.89
C ILE A 14 -2.68 6.86 -6.67
N PHE A 15 -1.69 6.55 -7.50
CA PHE A 15 -0.89 7.55 -8.23
C PHE A 15 -1.47 7.80 -9.63
N SER A 16 -1.35 9.03 -10.14
CA SER A 16 -1.97 9.43 -11.41
C SER A 16 -1.02 10.22 -12.31
N LEU A 17 -0.89 9.74 -13.55
CA LEU A 17 -0.17 10.43 -14.62
C LEU A 17 -0.80 11.79 -14.93
N SER A 18 0.02 12.83 -15.08
CA SER A 18 -0.39 14.16 -15.49
C SER A 18 0.00 14.43 -16.94
N ALA A 19 -0.98 14.44 -17.85
CA ALA A 19 -0.78 14.82 -19.24
C ALA A 19 -1.07 16.32 -19.42
N ALA A 20 -0.03 17.13 -19.57
CA ALA A 20 -0.18 18.55 -19.92
C ALA A 20 -0.64 18.69 -21.39
N PRO A 21 -1.72 19.44 -21.69
CA PRO A 21 -2.31 19.44 -23.02
C PRO A 21 -1.63 20.42 -23.98
N LEU A 22 -1.32 19.96 -25.19
CA LEU A 22 -1.16 20.81 -26.37
C LEU A 22 -2.02 20.26 -27.52
N MET A 23 -2.80 21.15 -28.12
CA MET A 23 -3.70 20.94 -29.26
C MET A 23 -3.51 22.11 -30.25
N PRO A 24 -4.04 22.07 -31.50
CA PRO A 24 -4.74 20.97 -32.17
C PRO A 24 -4.20 20.63 -33.58
N ARG A 25 -4.54 19.44 -34.11
CA ARG A 25 -4.95 19.31 -35.53
C ARG A 25 -5.79 18.06 -35.79
N THR A 26 -6.57 18.09 -36.87
CA THR A 26 -7.63 17.13 -37.24
C THR A 26 -7.19 16.12 -38.29
N ALA A 27 -7.59 14.85 -38.18
CA ALA A 27 -8.42 14.14 -39.19
C ALA A 27 -8.63 12.62 -38.90
N ALA A 28 -9.88 12.19 -39.04
CA ALA A 28 -10.43 10.88 -39.44
C ALA A 28 -9.64 9.54 -39.30
N ALA A 29 -10.24 8.63 -38.52
CA ALA A 29 -10.62 7.26 -38.86
C ALA A 29 -9.57 6.18 -39.24
N ALA A 30 -9.44 5.19 -38.35
CA ALA A 30 -9.53 3.76 -38.69
C ALA A 30 -9.94 2.94 -37.45
N GLU A 31 -10.99 2.11 -37.55
CA GLU A 31 -11.29 1.04 -36.58
C GLU A 31 -10.62 -0.27 -37.03
N PRO A 32 -10.39 -1.20 -36.09
CA PRO A 32 -10.54 -2.63 -36.36
C PRO A 32 -11.77 -3.19 -35.59
N SER A 33 -12.65 -3.88 -36.31
CA SER A 33 -13.89 -4.42 -35.73
C SER A 33 -13.64 -5.52 -34.70
N GLY A 34 -14.19 -5.35 -33.50
CA GLY A 34 -14.24 -6.37 -32.43
C GLY A 34 -15.66 -6.60 -31.95
N SER A 35 -16.45 -7.41 -32.69
CA SER A 35 -17.86 -7.67 -32.37
C SER A 35 -18.03 -8.51 -31.10
N MET A 36 -18.11 -7.85 -29.95
CA MET A 36 -18.38 -8.48 -28.65
C MET A 36 -19.87 -8.85 -28.53
N LEU A 37 -20.25 -9.97 -29.14
CA LEU A 37 -21.56 -10.60 -29.00
C LEU A 37 -21.72 -11.23 -27.61
N CYS A 38 -22.12 -10.42 -26.63
CA CYS A 38 -22.64 -10.92 -25.35
C CYS A 38 -23.97 -11.65 -25.58
N ALA A 39 -23.91 -12.96 -25.80
CA ALA A 39 -25.08 -13.80 -26.03
C ALA A 39 -26.00 -13.81 -24.79
N SER A 40 -27.24 -13.32 -24.95
CA SER A 40 -28.25 -13.30 -23.88
C SER A 40 -28.87 -14.69 -23.68
N GLY A 41 -28.13 -15.58 -23.00
CA GLY A 41 -28.59 -16.88 -22.53
C GLY A 41 -28.96 -16.88 -21.03
N PRO A 42 -29.83 -17.79 -20.57
CA PRO A 42 -30.29 -17.81 -19.18
C PRO A 42 -29.15 -18.17 -18.20
N LEU A 43 -29.19 -17.52 -17.04
CA LEU A 43 -28.27 -17.62 -15.90
C LEU A 43 -27.69 -19.02 -15.66
N HIS A 44 -26.51 -19.26 -16.22
CA HIS A 44 -25.53 -20.17 -15.64
C HIS A 44 -24.34 -19.31 -15.21
N LEU A 45 -24.02 -19.32 -13.92
CA LEU A 45 -22.96 -18.47 -13.36
C LEU A 45 -21.57 -19.09 -13.64
N ALA A 46 -21.26 -19.22 -14.93
CA ALA A 46 -19.90 -19.44 -15.37
C ALA A 46 -19.09 -18.18 -15.02
N ALA A 47 -18.38 -18.23 -13.90
CA ALA A 47 -17.33 -17.27 -13.60
C ALA A 47 -16.30 -17.39 -14.74
N ALA A 48 -16.32 -16.44 -15.67
CA ALA A 48 -15.29 -16.34 -16.67
C ALA A 48 -13.99 -16.00 -15.95
N GLU A 49 -13.09 -16.97 -15.84
CA GLU A 49 -11.77 -16.77 -15.23
C GLU A 49 -11.03 -15.70 -16.04
N CYS A 50 -11.01 -14.48 -15.52
CA CYS A 50 -10.40 -13.34 -16.16
C CYS A 50 -8.89 -13.42 -15.95
N THR A 51 -8.25 -14.27 -16.75
CA THR A 51 -6.81 -14.60 -16.69
C THR A 51 -5.91 -13.49 -17.25
N ASP A 52 -6.46 -12.33 -17.60
CA ASP A 52 -5.70 -11.16 -18.08
C ASP A 52 -4.94 -10.48 -16.93
N THR A 53 -3.64 -10.76 -16.85
CA THR A 53 -2.76 -10.24 -15.80
C THR A 53 -2.40 -8.78 -16.09
N ARG A 54 -3.21 -7.85 -15.58
CA ARG A 54 -2.99 -6.41 -15.78
C ARG A 54 -1.84 -5.86 -14.94
N VAL A 55 -0.66 -5.74 -15.55
CA VAL A 55 0.46 -4.96 -14.98
C VAL A 55 0.32 -3.48 -15.32
N VAL A 56 0.60 -2.60 -14.35
CA VAL A 56 0.68 -1.14 -14.55
C VAL A 56 2.08 -0.77 -15.05
N SER A 57 2.15 -0.12 -16.21
CA SER A 57 3.43 0.31 -16.81
C SER A 57 4.00 1.57 -16.12
N GLY A 58 5.31 1.80 -16.30
CA GLY A 58 6.01 2.94 -15.70
C GLY A 58 6.38 2.79 -14.22
N VAL A 59 6.00 1.67 -13.58
CA VAL A 59 6.47 1.30 -12.23
C VAL A 59 7.82 0.58 -12.37
N ALA A 60 8.88 1.18 -11.82
CA ALA A 60 10.16 0.51 -11.62
C ALA A 60 10.09 -0.48 -10.46
N PHE A 61 10.89 -1.55 -10.52
CA PHE A 61 11.01 -2.52 -9.43
C PHE A 61 12.28 -2.23 -8.60
N TYR A 62 12.11 -2.10 -7.29
CA TYR A 62 13.18 -1.91 -6.32
C TYR A 62 13.06 -2.94 -5.20
N TYR A 63 14.21 -3.39 -4.67
CA TYR A 63 14.25 -4.16 -3.43
C TYR A 63 14.16 -3.22 -2.22
N GLN A 64 13.74 -3.71 -1.06
CA GLN A 64 13.86 -2.95 0.18
C GLN A 64 15.34 -2.78 0.55
N ASP A 65 15.73 -1.56 0.93
CA ASP A 65 17.11 -1.23 1.32
C ASP A 65 17.39 -1.61 2.79
N HIS A 66 16.35 -1.61 3.64
CA HIS A 66 16.41 -1.95 5.07
C HIS A 66 15.43 -3.08 5.45
N PRO A 67 15.61 -3.75 6.61
CA PRO A 67 14.67 -4.74 7.14
C PRO A 67 13.21 -4.26 7.22
N LEU A 68 12.97 -3.02 7.66
CA LEU A 68 11.63 -2.47 7.91
C LEU A 68 11.29 -1.26 7.03
N SER A 69 11.76 -1.23 5.78
CA SER A 69 11.45 -0.16 4.80
C SER A 69 10.48 -0.59 3.69
N CYS A 70 9.57 -1.54 3.96
CA CYS A 70 8.73 -2.13 2.92
C CYS A 70 7.66 -1.15 2.41
N GLU A 71 7.21 -0.26 3.28
CA GLU A 71 6.33 0.87 3.00
C GLU A 71 7.01 1.88 2.05
N GLU A 72 8.26 2.26 2.34
CA GLU A 72 9.04 3.25 1.58
C GLU A 72 9.54 2.68 0.25
N ALA A 73 9.92 1.39 0.19
CA ALA A 73 10.20 0.67 -1.05
C ALA A 73 8.98 0.70 -1.99
N SER A 74 7.81 0.36 -1.44
CA SER A 74 6.54 0.34 -2.18
C SER A 74 6.14 1.73 -2.68
N MET A 75 6.35 2.78 -1.86
CA MET A 75 6.11 4.16 -2.27
C MET A 75 7.11 4.64 -3.33
N SER A 76 8.40 4.33 -3.19
CA SER A 76 9.45 4.65 -4.17
C SER A 76 9.14 4.04 -5.55
N MET A 77 8.79 2.75 -5.58
CA MET A 77 8.33 2.08 -6.81
C MET A 77 7.10 2.78 -7.42
N ALA A 78 6.06 3.03 -6.62
CA ALA A 78 4.81 3.63 -7.12
C ALA A 78 4.96 5.08 -7.64
N LEU A 79 5.91 5.85 -7.08
CA LEU A 79 6.22 7.22 -7.51
C LEU A 79 6.82 7.29 -8.91
N THR A 80 7.57 6.27 -9.34
CA THR A 80 8.23 6.25 -10.66
C THR A 80 7.23 6.31 -11.83
N HIS A 81 5.99 5.88 -11.64
CA HIS A 81 4.89 6.02 -12.60
C HIS A 81 4.51 7.49 -12.88
N GLN A 82 4.85 8.43 -11.99
CA GLN A 82 4.72 9.89 -12.23
C GLN A 82 6.05 10.53 -12.67
N GLY A 83 7.11 9.74 -12.90
CA GLY A 83 8.46 10.24 -13.16
C GLY A 83 9.17 10.79 -11.91
N ILE A 84 8.62 10.55 -10.71
CA ILE A 84 9.22 10.98 -9.45
C ILE A 84 10.13 9.85 -8.94
N ALA A 85 11.39 10.17 -8.68
CA ALA A 85 12.37 9.23 -8.12
C ALA A 85 12.80 9.73 -6.72
N LEU A 86 12.48 8.93 -5.69
CA LEU A 86 12.95 9.11 -4.32
C LEU A 86 13.59 7.80 -3.84
N SER A 87 14.71 7.87 -3.12
CA SER A 87 15.25 6.69 -2.42
C SER A 87 14.48 6.40 -1.12
N GLN A 88 14.68 5.20 -0.57
CA GLN A 88 14.09 4.83 0.72
C GLN A 88 14.62 5.74 1.83
N ASP A 89 15.94 6.01 1.86
CA ASP A 89 16.56 6.99 2.77
C ASP A 89 15.87 8.37 2.75
N GLN A 90 15.55 8.88 1.56
CA GLN A 90 14.90 10.19 1.41
C GLN A 90 13.49 10.18 2.02
N ILE A 91 12.72 9.13 1.75
CA ILE A 91 11.38 8.98 2.32
C ILE A 91 11.46 8.83 3.84
N LEU A 92 12.36 7.99 4.36
CA LEU A 92 12.61 7.81 5.81
C LEU A 92 13.02 9.13 6.49
N SER A 93 13.90 9.91 5.86
CA SER A 93 14.33 11.24 6.33
C SER A 93 13.16 12.23 6.40
N ASP A 94 12.28 12.25 5.41
CA ASP A 94 11.13 13.17 5.34
C ASP A 94 9.92 12.70 6.18
N LEU A 95 9.83 11.41 6.49
CA LEU A 95 8.89 10.85 7.48
C LEU A 95 9.29 11.28 8.90
N GLY A 96 10.60 11.23 9.19
CA GLY A 96 11.15 11.26 10.55
C GLY A 96 10.83 9.98 11.34
N ALA A 97 11.50 9.77 12.47
CA ALA A 97 11.32 8.57 13.30
C ALA A 97 11.14 8.90 14.80
N ASP A 98 10.16 8.27 15.43
CA ASP A 98 10.03 8.21 16.88
C ASP A 98 10.90 7.09 17.44
N SER A 99 12.12 7.45 17.86
CA SER A 99 13.13 6.53 18.38
C SER A 99 12.99 6.21 19.87
N ARG A 100 11.89 6.64 20.52
CA ARG A 100 11.60 6.28 21.91
C ARG A 100 11.34 4.77 22.03
N PRO A 101 11.97 4.06 22.98
CA PRO A 101 11.77 2.63 23.16
C PRO A 101 10.35 2.32 23.65
N MET A 102 9.84 1.15 23.27
CA MET A 102 8.61 0.59 23.82
C MET A 102 8.77 0.35 25.34
N TYR A 103 7.70 0.57 26.11
CA TYR A 103 7.60 0.09 27.49
C TYR A 103 6.25 -0.57 27.78
N VAL A 104 6.18 -1.39 28.82
CA VAL A 104 4.93 -2.00 29.31
C VAL A 104 4.55 -1.35 30.64
N ASP A 105 3.28 -0.99 30.83
CA ASP A 105 2.80 -0.36 32.05
C ASP A 105 2.38 -1.36 33.15
N GLN A 106 1.93 -0.84 34.30
CA GLN A 106 1.51 -1.66 35.44
C GLN A 106 0.24 -2.49 35.19
N ALA A 107 -0.54 -2.19 34.14
CA ALA A 107 -1.70 -2.97 33.72
C ALA A 107 -1.34 -4.01 32.64
N GLY A 108 -0.09 -4.05 32.17
CA GLY A 108 0.37 -4.93 31.11
C GLY A 108 0.13 -4.39 29.70
N LEU A 109 -0.23 -3.11 29.53
CA LEU A 109 -0.41 -2.50 28.22
C LEU A 109 0.95 -2.08 27.64
N VAL A 110 1.12 -2.31 26.33
CA VAL A 110 2.28 -1.86 25.55
C VAL A 110 2.12 -0.38 25.21
N HIS A 111 3.18 0.42 25.38
CA HIS A 111 3.25 1.83 25.04
C HIS A 111 4.40 2.11 24.06
N TRP A 112 4.12 2.74 22.90
CA TRP A 112 5.15 3.03 21.88
C TRP A 112 4.86 4.29 21.03
N GLY A 113 5.59 4.50 19.94
CA GLY A 113 5.45 5.66 19.05
C GLY A 113 4.16 5.64 18.22
N ASN A 114 3.85 6.73 17.51
CA ASN A 114 2.63 6.79 16.69
C ASN A 114 2.93 6.70 15.17
N PRO A 115 2.63 5.56 14.52
CA PRO A 115 2.89 5.35 13.09
C PRO A 115 2.01 6.18 12.16
N TYR A 116 0.93 6.81 12.65
CA TYR A 116 0.15 7.76 11.87
C TYR A 116 0.79 9.16 11.80
N GLU A 117 1.89 9.41 12.51
CA GLU A 117 2.58 10.72 12.57
C GLU A 117 3.99 10.66 11.92
N THR A 118 4.76 9.60 12.22
CA THR A 118 6.16 9.38 11.78
C THR A 118 6.44 7.89 11.53
N PHE A 119 7.68 7.52 11.18
CA PHE A 119 8.19 6.16 11.42
C PHE A 119 8.29 5.90 12.94
N VAL A 120 8.26 4.64 13.37
CA VAL A 120 8.37 4.23 14.78
C VAL A 120 9.49 3.20 14.98
N GLY A 121 10.41 3.49 15.91
CA GLY A 121 11.60 2.68 16.17
C GLY A 121 12.71 2.83 15.12
N ASN A 122 13.59 1.82 15.03
CA ASN A 122 14.69 1.76 14.06
C ASN A 122 14.29 1.03 12.78
N VAL A 123 14.64 1.53 11.60
CA VAL A 123 14.39 0.87 10.31
C VAL A 123 15.24 -0.40 10.11
N ASP A 124 16.42 -0.44 10.73
CA ASP A 124 17.28 -1.63 10.82
C ASP A 124 16.95 -2.51 12.05
N GLY A 125 15.75 -2.35 12.61
CA GLY A 125 15.26 -3.10 13.76
C GLY A 125 14.55 -4.41 13.41
N ASN A 126 13.89 -4.98 14.42
CA ASN A 126 13.01 -6.14 14.32
C ASN A 126 11.70 -5.84 15.07
N GLU A 127 10.57 -6.13 14.42
CA GLU A 127 9.22 -6.01 14.99
C GLU A 127 9.01 -6.97 16.17
N SER A 128 9.53 -8.19 16.05
CA SER A 128 9.36 -9.23 17.08
C SER A 128 10.04 -8.88 18.41
N ASP A 129 11.09 -8.05 18.34
CA ASP A 129 11.89 -7.60 19.49
C ASP A 129 11.55 -6.16 19.91
N TYR A 130 10.52 -5.53 19.32
CA TYR A 130 10.09 -4.15 19.58
C TYR A 130 11.21 -3.09 19.42
N THR A 131 12.17 -3.35 18.52
CA THR A 131 13.27 -2.40 18.22
C THR A 131 12.98 -1.52 17.01
N GLY A 132 12.08 -1.97 16.14
CA GLY A 132 11.57 -1.22 14.99
C GLY A 132 10.14 -1.64 14.68
N PHE A 133 9.32 -0.71 14.22
CA PHE A 133 7.96 -0.99 13.73
C PHE A 133 7.90 -0.63 12.24
N GLY A 134 7.71 0.65 11.92
CA GLY A 134 7.45 1.14 10.56
C GLY A 134 6.58 2.39 10.60
N THR A 135 5.80 2.61 9.54
CA THR A 135 4.92 3.79 9.42
C THR A 135 3.58 3.43 8.78
N TYR A 136 2.56 4.28 8.97
CA TYR A 136 1.26 4.13 8.32
C TYR A 136 1.06 5.15 7.20
N TYR A 137 -0.11 5.11 6.54
CA TYR A 137 -0.32 5.88 5.31
C TYR A 137 -0.31 7.42 5.45
N PRO A 138 -0.76 8.08 6.55
CA PRO A 138 -0.82 9.54 6.57
C PRO A 138 0.54 10.24 6.37
N PRO A 139 1.65 9.83 7.01
CA PRO A 139 2.96 10.45 6.78
C PRO A 139 3.54 10.09 5.40
N LEU A 140 3.32 8.88 4.87
CA LEU A 140 3.68 8.53 3.48
C LEU A 140 2.96 9.45 2.47
N VAL A 141 1.65 9.64 2.64
CA VAL A 141 0.81 10.55 1.82
C VAL A 141 1.25 12.01 1.96
N ARG A 142 1.77 12.42 3.12
CA ARG A 142 2.38 13.74 3.37
C ARG A 142 3.67 13.92 2.56
N VAL A 143 4.61 12.99 2.68
CA VAL A 143 5.90 13.03 1.97
C VAL A 143 5.70 12.96 0.45
N ALA A 144 4.87 12.05 -0.05
CA ALA A 144 4.57 11.93 -1.47
C ALA A 144 4.03 13.25 -2.06
N LYS A 145 3.11 13.92 -1.36
CA LYS A 145 2.57 15.23 -1.78
C LYS A 145 3.60 16.36 -1.70
N ALA A 146 4.52 16.33 -0.74
CA ALA A 146 5.61 17.31 -0.64
C ALA A 146 6.54 17.24 -1.87
N HIS A 147 6.79 16.04 -2.38
CA HIS A 147 7.52 15.80 -3.64
C HIS A 147 6.64 15.89 -4.90
N GLY A 148 5.47 16.51 -4.80
CA GLY A 148 4.61 16.83 -5.95
C GLY A 148 3.73 15.69 -6.48
N ALA A 149 3.70 14.52 -5.84
CA ALA A 149 2.94 13.37 -6.33
C ALA A 149 1.42 13.58 -6.25
N ARG A 150 0.74 13.36 -7.38
CA ARG A 150 -0.73 13.39 -7.46
C ARG A 150 -1.34 12.09 -6.95
N ILE A 151 -1.85 12.10 -5.73
CA ILE A 151 -2.60 10.98 -5.14
C ILE A 151 -4.11 11.17 -5.35
N LEU A 152 -4.79 10.20 -5.97
CA LEU A 152 -6.23 10.25 -6.26
C LEU A 152 -7.11 9.91 -5.05
N ALA A 153 -6.72 8.92 -4.26
CA ALA A 153 -7.34 8.55 -3.00
C ALA A 153 -6.35 7.80 -2.11
N TYR A 154 -6.68 7.73 -0.81
CA TYR A 154 -5.95 7.05 0.25
C TYR A 154 -6.89 6.75 1.42
N GLY A 155 -6.64 5.67 2.15
CA GLY A 155 -7.44 5.18 3.28
C GLY A 155 -7.89 3.73 3.04
N SER A 156 -8.76 3.22 3.91
CA SER A 156 -9.40 1.91 3.73
C SER A 156 -10.27 1.91 2.47
N MET A 157 -10.11 0.90 1.62
CA MET A 157 -10.85 0.74 0.36
C MET A 157 -11.25 -0.73 0.15
N SER A 158 -12.25 -0.97 -0.71
CA SER A 158 -12.64 -2.33 -1.08
C SER A 158 -11.64 -2.96 -2.05
N ALA A 159 -11.60 -4.29 -2.10
CA ALA A 159 -10.79 -5.01 -3.09
C ALA A 159 -11.19 -4.63 -4.53
N LEU A 160 -12.50 -4.51 -4.81
CA LEU A 160 -13.02 -4.06 -6.10
C LEU A 160 -12.48 -2.68 -6.48
N THR A 161 -12.51 -1.72 -5.55
CA THR A 161 -11.96 -0.37 -5.77
C THR A 161 -10.46 -0.41 -6.07
N ILE A 162 -9.70 -1.35 -5.51
CA ILE A 162 -8.28 -1.54 -5.83
C ILE A 162 -8.12 -2.10 -7.25
N TYR A 163 -8.86 -3.14 -7.62
CA TYR A 163 -8.83 -3.70 -8.98
C TYR A 163 -9.22 -2.67 -10.04
N GLU A 164 -10.25 -1.85 -9.81
CA GLU A 164 -10.66 -0.75 -10.70
C GLU A 164 -9.52 0.23 -10.99
N ARG A 165 -8.67 0.54 -10.00
CA ARG A 165 -7.52 1.45 -10.19
C ARG A 165 -6.38 0.81 -10.96
N VAL A 166 -6.08 -0.46 -10.68
CA VAL A 166 -5.05 -1.23 -11.43
C VAL A 166 -5.46 -1.40 -12.89
N LEU A 167 -6.74 -1.71 -13.16
CA LEU A 167 -7.32 -1.79 -14.51
C LEU A 167 -7.24 -0.43 -15.24
N ALA A 168 -7.54 0.67 -14.54
CA ALA A 168 -7.37 2.04 -15.03
C ALA A 168 -5.90 2.49 -15.20
N GLY A 169 -4.92 1.64 -14.86
CA GLY A 169 -3.49 1.94 -15.02
C GLY A 169 -2.91 2.84 -13.94
N HIS A 170 -3.50 2.90 -12.75
CA HIS A 170 -2.97 3.62 -11.59
C HIS A 170 -2.34 2.62 -10.59
N PRO A 171 -1.07 2.78 -10.20
CA PRO A 171 -0.44 1.87 -9.24
C PRO A 171 -0.92 2.17 -7.81
N VAL A 172 -0.77 1.15 -6.97
CA VAL A 172 -1.37 0.99 -5.64
C VAL A 172 -0.32 0.45 -4.66
N VAL A 173 -0.20 1.07 -3.48
CA VAL A 173 0.76 0.71 -2.40
C VAL A 173 0.16 -0.35 -1.43
N ALA A 174 0.79 -0.65 -0.27
CA ALA A 174 0.68 -1.97 0.38
C ALA A 174 0.61 -2.07 1.96
N PHE A 175 -0.59 -2.37 2.53
CA PHE A 175 -1.08 -3.11 3.74
C PHE A 175 -2.13 -4.38 3.65
N ALA A 176 -2.19 -5.74 3.30
CA ALA A 176 -1.68 -7.17 2.84
C ALA A 176 -0.43 -8.11 3.27
N THR A 177 -0.20 -8.89 4.50
CA THR A 177 -0.30 -8.62 6.69
C THR A 177 0.62 -9.79 4.69
N TRP A 178 2.01 -9.80 4.22
CA TRP A 178 3.14 -10.81 4.28
C TRP A 178 2.97 -12.27 3.85
N ASP A 179 2.40 -13.14 4.69
CA ASP A 179 2.11 -14.55 4.35
C ASP A 179 0.77 -14.70 3.60
N TRP A 180 0.08 -13.58 3.43
CA TRP A 180 -1.26 -13.39 2.88
C TRP A 180 -2.34 -14.12 3.68
N LEU A 181 -2.04 -14.45 4.94
CA LEU A 181 -2.95 -15.09 5.88
C LEU A 181 -3.57 -14.08 6.85
N TRP A 182 -4.65 -14.50 7.51
CA TRP A 182 -5.26 -13.78 8.62
C TRP A 182 -4.50 -14.04 9.92
N HIS A 183 -4.25 -12.98 10.69
CA HIS A 183 -3.66 -13.02 12.02
C HIS A 183 -4.61 -12.42 13.07
N PRO A 184 -4.43 -12.73 14.38
CA PRO A 184 -5.25 -12.19 15.46
C PRO A 184 -4.74 -10.82 15.93
N ARG A 185 -5.63 -9.82 15.98
CA ARG A 185 -5.28 -8.42 16.27
C ARG A 185 -4.63 -8.22 17.64
N HIS A 186 -3.56 -7.44 17.65
CA HIS A 186 -3.03 -6.79 18.85
C HIS A 186 -3.17 -5.25 18.74
N ASP A 187 -3.27 -4.57 19.89
CA ASP A 187 -3.27 -3.11 20.00
C ASP A 187 -2.21 -2.69 21.02
N TYR A 188 -1.64 -1.51 20.81
CA TYR A 188 -0.81 -0.83 21.81
C TYR A 188 -1.26 0.63 21.94
N ILE A 189 -0.86 1.29 23.03
CA ILE A 189 -1.16 2.70 23.27
C ILE A 189 0.01 3.53 22.73
N SER A 190 -0.23 4.49 21.83
CA SER A 190 0.83 5.42 21.46
C SER A 190 1.06 6.46 22.56
N PHE A 191 2.26 7.05 22.63
CA PHE A 191 2.63 8.04 23.66
C PHE A 191 1.77 9.33 23.71
N ASP A 192 0.83 9.51 22.76
CA ASP A 192 -0.20 10.56 22.76
C ASP A 192 -1.57 10.10 23.33
N GLY A 193 -1.66 8.86 23.81
CA GLY A 193 -2.85 8.26 24.42
C GLY A 193 -3.81 7.57 23.45
N ARG A 194 -3.49 7.49 22.14
CA ARG A 194 -4.36 6.81 21.16
C ARG A 194 -4.14 5.29 21.17
N SER A 195 -5.20 4.50 21.07
CA SER A 195 -5.09 3.07 20.79
C SER A 195 -4.68 2.89 19.33
N ILE A 196 -3.48 2.39 19.11
CA ILE A 196 -2.97 2.03 17.79
C ILE A 196 -3.41 0.59 17.51
N PRO A 197 -4.22 0.36 16.46
CA PRO A 197 -4.31 -0.96 15.85
C PRO A 197 -2.91 -1.33 15.38
N ASP A 198 -2.39 -2.48 15.77
CA ASP A 198 -1.41 -3.12 14.91
C ASP A 198 -2.15 -3.65 13.67
N GLN A 199 -2.00 -2.93 12.56
CA GLN A 199 -2.63 -3.31 11.30
C GLN A 199 -1.92 -4.52 10.65
N ARG A 200 -0.76 -4.94 11.17
CA ARG A 200 0.01 -6.12 10.75
C ARG A 200 -0.44 -7.42 11.42
N SER A 201 -1.35 -7.31 12.38
CA SER A 201 -2.04 -8.46 12.95
C SER A 201 -3.55 -8.44 12.68
N HIS A 202 -4.08 -7.51 11.88
CA HIS A 202 -5.50 -7.51 11.50
C HIS A 202 -5.87 -6.59 10.30
N PRO A 203 -6.01 -7.13 9.09
CA PRO A 203 -6.47 -6.35 7.94
C PRO A 203 -7.97 -6.02 8.05
N ARG A 204 -8.33 -4.72 7.97
CA ARG A 204 -9.72 -4.24 7.78
C ARG A 204 -9.96 -3.58 6.42
N SER A 205 -9.31 -4.09 5.39
CA SER A 205 -9.61 -3.83 3.99
C SER A 205 -8.98 -4.91 3.11
N VAL A 206 -9.67 -5.26 2.03
CA VAL A 206 -9.40 -6.43 1.16
C VAL A 206 -9.75 -7.78 1.82
N LEU A 207 -10.53 -8.59 1.08
CA LEU A 207 -10.99 -9.95 1.43
C LEU A 207 -11.83 -10.08 2.71
N ASP A 208 -13.05 -9.53 2.66
CA ASP A 208 -14.19 -10.36 3.07
C ASP A 208 -14.42 -11.42 1.98
N GLN A 209 -13.67 -12.53 2.08
CA GLN A 209 -13.98 -13.79 1.40
C GLN A 209 -13.57 -14.96 2.30
N GLN A 210 -14.45 -15.31 3.23
CA GLN A 210 -15.18 -16.55 3.03
C GLN A 210 -16.49 -16.54 3.83
N GLU A 211 -17.60 -16.82 3.15
CA GLU A 211 -18.83 -17.21 3.84
C GLU A 211 -18.57 -18.46 4.68
N ARG A 212 -19.19 -18.52 5.87
CA ARG A 212 -19.18 -19.75 6.66
C ARG A 212 -20.04 -20.81 5.96
N VAL A 213 -19.53 -22.03 5.90
CA VAL A 213 -20.32 -23.26 5.93
C VAL A 213 -19.99 -23.97 7.24
#